data_AF-A0A9X7Y0I2-F1
#
_entry.id   AF-A0A9X7Y0I2-F1
#
_cell.length_a   1.000
_cell.length_b   1.000
_cell.length_c   1.000
_cell.angle_alpha   90.00
_cell.angle_beta   90.00
_cell.angle_gamma   90.00
#
_symmetry.space_group_name_H-M   'P 1'
#
loop_
_entity.id
_entity.type
_entity.pdbx_description
1 polymer ?
#
loop_
_entity_poly.entity_id
_entity_poly.type
_entity_poly.pdbx_seq_one_letter_code
_entity_poly.pdbx_strand_id
1 'polypeptide(L)'
;MITLTLAFSTILHLPSILFPLIILAFTIFYALFLFMTASGMKNKAKLLREEVKGKLAILFLEKSVNFLTESEFAELMREVSFITNLKSIDKDNLIDNVYQRSSKIEEELKDLLIKAALVNNLNRLVINLERWSKILKITSILLGVFILLLIFFIFMFPSYALILGYITLGIMLGFFAAIIEALKVYSDSDKYLKLYEHDPLKGE
;
A
#
# COMPACT_ATOMS: atom_id res chain seq x y z
N MET A 1 -45.31 44.73 -11.38
CA MET A 1 -44.55 43.91 -12.35
C MET A 1 -43.07 43.86 -12.01
N ILE A 2 -42.36 44.99 -11.86
CA ILE A 2 -40.90 45.03 -11.62
C ILE A 2 -40.43 44.20 -10.41
N THR A 3 -41.17 44.20 -9.30
CA THR A 3 -40.88 43.41 -8.08
C THR A 3 -41.06 41.90 -8.26
N LEU A 4 -42.03 41.47 -9.07
CA LEU A 4 -42.25 40.05 -9.37
C LEU A 4 -41.18 39.52 -10.34
N THR A 5 -40.77 40.35 -11.32
CA THR A 5 -39.70 40.01 -12.27
C THR A 5 -38.33 39.90 -11.59
N LEU A 6 -38.04 40.76 -10.59
CA LEU A 6 -36.84 40.70 -9.75
C LEU A 6 -36.82 39.47 -8.83
N ALA A 7 -37.96 39.11 -8.24
CA ALA A 7 -38.08 37.90 -7.41
C ALA A 7 -37.94 36.62 -8.26
N PHE A 8 -38.49 36.60 -9.48
CA PHE A 8 -38.39 35.44 -10.37
C PHE A 8 -36.99 35.28 -10.95
N SER A 9 -36.30 36.36 -11.30
CA SER A 9 -34.90 36.29 -11.77
C SER A 9 -33.95 35.83 -10.66
N THR A 10 -34.11 36.31 -9.43
CA THR A 10 -33.30 35.88 -8.29
C THR A 10 -33.53 34.41 -7.91
N ILE A 11 -34.75 33.90 -8.00
CA ILE A 11 -35.07 32.48 -7.75
C ILE A 11 -34.53 31.58 -8.88
N LEU A 12 -34.59 32.01 -10.15
CA LEU A 12 -34.06 31.24 -11.28
C LEU A 12 -32.52 31.21 -11.33
N HIS A 13 -31.86 32.26 -10.83
CA HIS A 13 -30.39 32.35 -10.81
C HIS A 13 -29.74 31.75 -9.56
N LEU A 14 -30.49 31.55 -8.46
CA LEU A 14 -29.97 30.96 -7.22
C LEU A 14 -29.31 29.58 -7.46
N PRO A 15 -29.90 28.63 -8.22
CA PRO A 15 -29.28 27.35 -8.54
C PRO A 15 -28.03 27.50 -9.42
N SER A 16 -28.00 28.51 -10.30
CA SER A 16 -26.92 28.71 -11.28
C SER A 16 -25.60 29.20 -10.67
N ILE A 17 -25.67 29.91 -9.53
CA ILE A 17 -24.49 30.42 -8.81
C ILE A 17 -24.09 29.47 -7.67
N LEU A 18 -25.07 28.84 -7.00
CA LEU A 18 -24.81 27.87 -5.94
C LEU A 18 -24.06 26.64 -6.46
N PHE A 19 -24.41 26.13 -7.65
CA PHE A 19 -23.79 24.91 -8.18
C PHE A 19 -22.27 25.06 -8.39
N PRO A 20 -21.73 26.07 -9.10
CA PRO A 20 -20.28 26.25 -9.23
C PRO A 20 -19.55 26.43 -7.89
N LEU A 21 -20.17 27.10 -6.90
CA LEU A 21 -19.60 27.25 -5.56
C LEU A 21 -19.52 25.91 -4.82
N ILE A 22 -20.56 25.09 -4.91
CA ILE A 22 -20.57 23.73 -4.33
C ILE A 22 -19.49 22.87 -4.98
N ILE A 23 -19.39 22.88 -6.30
CA ILE A 23 -18.36 22.14 -7.04
C ILE A 23 -16.96 22.62 -6.64
N LEU A 24 -16.75 23.93 -6.53
CA LEU A 24 -15.47 24.50 -6.11
C LEU A 24 -15.10 24.04 -4.70
N ALA A 25 -16.01 24.17 -3.74
CA ALA A 25 -15.80 23.71 -2.36
C ALA A 25 -15.47 22.20 -2.33
N PHE A 26 -16.25 21.38 -3.04
CA PHE A 26 -16.03 19.94 -3.13
C PHE A 26 -14.65 19.61 -3.74
N THR A 27 -14.24 20.34 -4.78
CA THR A 27 -12.94 20.17 -5.43
C THR A 27 -11.79 20.52 -4.47
N ILE A 28 -11.92 21.58 -3.68
CA ILE A 28 -10.95 21.94 -2.63
C ILE A 28 -10.84 20.82 -1.58
N PHE A 29 -11.98 20.34 -1.06
CA PHE A 29 -11.98 19.23 -0.10
C PHE A 29 -11.34 17.98 -0.68
N TYR A 30 -11.60 17.67 -1.95
CA TYR A 30 -11.03 16.53 -2.64
C TYR A 30 -9.50 16.65 -2.82
N ALA A 31 -8.99 17.84 -3.18
CA ALA A 31 -7.54 18.08 -3.24
C ALA A 31 -6.87 17.86 -1.87
N LEU A 32 -7.48 18.38 -0.80
CA LEU A 32 -6.99 18.22 0.57
C LEU A 32 -7.02 16.75 1.00
N PHE A 33 -8.11 16.05 0.71
CA PHE A 33 -8.25 14.62 0.98
C PHE A 33 -7.13 13.82 0.31
N LEU A 34 -6.91 14.02 -0.99
CA LEU A 34 -5.82 13.38 -1.74
C LEU A 34 -4.45 13.64 -1.10
N PHE A 35 -4.19 14.88 -0.67
CA PHE A 35 -2.94 15.24 -0.02
C PHE A 35 -2.75 14.56 1.33
N MET A 36 -3.80 14.51 2.15
CA MET A 36 -3.79 13.84 3.46
C MET A 36 -3.57 12.34 3.29
N THR A 37 -4.28 11.70 2.35
CA THR A 37 -4.10 10.27 2.03
C THR A 37 -2.69 10.00 1.53
N ALA A 38 -2.15 10.83 0.63
CA ALA A 38 -0.78 10.71 0.14
C ALA A 38 0.25 10.77 1.28
N SER A 39 0.08 11.73 2.19
CA SER A 39 0.97 11.90 3.34
C SER A 39 0.87 10.73 4.31
N GLY A 40 -0.35 10.25 4.58
CA GLY A 40 -0.58 9.05 5.38
C GLY A 40 0.09 7.81 4.78
N MET A 41 -0.03 7.59 3.46
CA MET A 41 0.64 6.48 2.77
C MET A 41 2.16 6.56 2.89
N LYS A 42 2.74 7.76 2.74
CA LYS A 42 4.18 7.97 2.88
C LYS A 42 4.66 7.63 4.28
N ASN A 43 3.94 8.07 5.31
CA ASN A 43 4.27 7.79 6.70
C ASN A 43 4.18 6.30 7.00
N LYS A 44 3.12 5.60 6.53
CA LYS A 44 3.00 4.15 6.68
C LYS A 44 4.09 3.38 5.94
N ALA A 45 4.44 3.79 4.73
CA ALA A 45 5.57 3.21 3.99
C ALA A 45 6.87 3.33 4.79
N LYS A 46 7.12 4.50 5.41
CA LYS A 46 8.28 4.72 6.28
C LYS A 46 8.27 3.79 7.50
N LEU A 47 7.15 3.73 8.24
CA LEU A 47 6.99 2.85 9.41
C LEU A 47 7.19 1.37 9.05
N LEU A 48 6.53 0.90 7.98
CA LEU A 48 6.68 -0.48 7.51
C LEU A 48 8.13 -0.80 7.11
N ARG A 49 8.84 0.17 6.51
CA ARG A 49 10.23 0.00 6.08
C ARG A 49 11.21 0.02 7.25
N GLU A 50 11.03 0.91 8.21
CA GLU A 50 11.99 1.12 9.29
C GLU A 50 11.76 0.15 10.45
N GLU A 51 10.51 -0.07 10.85
CA GLU A 51 10.19 -0.87 12.04
C GLU A 51 9.90 -2.33 11.70
N VAL A 52 9.03 -2.57 10.72
CA VAL A 52 8.52 -3.92 10.45
C VAL A 52 9.48 -4.72 9.58
N LYS A 53 9.98 -4.13 8.49
CA LYS A 53 10.91 -4.81 7.58
C LYS A 53 12.22 -5.15 8.26
N GLY A 54 12.77 -4.24 9.07
CA GLY A 54 14.02 -4.46 9.79
C GLY A 54 13.92 -5.67 10.71
N LYS A 55 12.87 -5.72 11.54
CA LYS A 55 12.67 -6.83 12.47
C LYS A 55 12.33 -8.15 11.78
N LEU A 56 11.50 -8.15 10.72
CA LEU A 56 11.24 -9.36 9.93
C LEU A 56 12.50 -9.88 9.21
N ALA A 57 13.35 -8.99 8.70
CA ALA A 57 14.62 -9.37 8.08
C ALA A 57 15.57 -10.00 9.10
N ILE A 58 15.63 -9.47 10.33
CA ILE A 58 16.41 -10.06 11.42
C ILE A 58 15.87 -11.45 11.77
N LEU A 59 14.57 -11.61 11.97
CA LEU A 59 13.94 -12.91 12.26
C LEU A 59 14.17 -13.94 11.15
N PHE A 60 14.14 -13.50 9.89
CA PHE A 60 14.45 -14.35 8.74
C PHE A 60 15.92 -14.79 8.76
N LEU A 61 16.85 -13.86 9.01
CA LEU A 61 18.28 -14.16 9.08
C LEU A 61 18.60 -15.10 10.24
N GLU A 62 18.05 -14.85 11.43
CA GLU A 62 18.20 -15.70 12.61
C GLU A 62 17.72 -17.12 12.32
N LYS A 63 16.51 -17.27 11.75
CA LYS A 63 15.99 -18.59 11.41
C LYS A 63 16.78 -19.27 10.30
N SER A 64 17.34 -18.50 9.36
CA SER A 64 18.23 -19.02 8.31
C SER A 64 19.55 -19.52 8.89
N VAL A 65 20.11 -18.82 9.88
CA VAL A 65 21.31 -19.27 10.59
C VAL A 65 21.01 -20.57 11.32
N ASN A 66 19.93 -20.61 12.12
CA ASN A 66 19.54 -21.82 12.85
C ASN A 66 19.29 -22.99 11.90
N PHE A 67 18.68 -22.75 10.73
CA PHE A 67 18.51 -23.75 9.69
C PHE A 67 19.84 -24.30 9.14
N LEU A 68 20.91 -23.50 9.12
CA LEU A 68 22.21 -23.93 8.61
C LEU A 68 23.13 -24.49 9.70
N THR A 69 22.84 -24.27 10.98
CA THR A 69 23.73 -24.65 12.10
C THR A 69 23.15 -25.69 13.03
N GLU A 70 21.86 -25.65 13.34
CA GLU A 70 21.24 -26.42 14.43
C GLU A 70 20.06 -27.29 13.98
N SER A 71 19.71 -27.24 12.70
CA SER A 71 18.58 -27.97 12.15
C SER A 71 18.89 -29.41 11.77
N GLU A 72 17.83 -30.16 11.47
CA GLU A 72 17.98 -31.53 10.97
C GLU A 72 18.66 -31.56 9.61
N PHE A 73 18.48 -30.52 8.81
CA PHE A 73 19.21 -30.36 7.56
C PHE A 73 20.72 -30.16 7.81
N ALA A 74 21.08 -29.30 8.77
CA ALA A 74 22.48 -29.03 9.11
C ALA A 74 23.17 -30.27 9.67
N GLU A 75 22.49 -31.02 10.53
CA GLU A 75 22.99 -32.28 11.08
C GLU A 75 23.17 -33.33 10.00
N LEU A 76 22.17 -33.53 9.13
CA LEU A 76 22.26 -34.46 8.00
C LEU A 76 23.42 -34.10 7.07
N MET A 77 23.64 -32.82 6.78
CA MET A 77 24.76 -32.37 5.94
C MET A 77 26.12 -32.63 6.59
N ARG A 78 26.25 -32.52 7.92
CA ARG A 78 27.48 -32.89 8.64
C ARG A 78 27.72 -34.40 8.59
N GLU A 79 26.67 -35.21 8.78
CA GLU A 79 26.77 -36.66 8.70
C GLU A 79 27.18 -37.11 7.29
N VAL A 80 26.54 -36.58 6.24
CA VAL A 80 26.89 -36.87 4.84
C VAL A 80 28.33 -36.44 4.55
N SER A 81 28.74 -35.24 4.97
CA SER A 81 30.13 -34.75 4.85
C SER A 81 31.13 -35.72 5.48
N PHE A 82 30.87 -36.19 6.69
CA PHE A 82 31.73 -37.16 7.37
C PHE A 82 31.79 -38.50 6.61
N ILE A 83 30.64 -39.00 6.18
CA ILE A 83 30.50 -40.29 5.51
C ILE A 83 31.16 -40.29 4.12
N THR A 84 31.05 -39.20 3.36
CA THR A 84 31.71 -39.07 2.04
C THR A 84 33.24 -39.14 2.10
N ASN A 85 33.84 -38.95 3.28
CA ASN A 85 35.28 -39.08 3.50
C ASN A 85 35.71 -40.52 3.89
N LEU A 86 34.78 -41.47 3.99
CA LEU A 86 35.06 -42.87 4.35
C LEU A 86 35.22 -43.77 3.10
N LYS A 87 36.15 -44.74 3.18
CA LYS A 87 36.48 -45.68 2.08
C LYS A 87 35.37 -46.69 1.74
N SER A 88 34.45 -46.97 2.65
CA SER A 88 33.32 -47.87 2.46
C SER A 88 32.10 -47.31 3.19
N ILE A 89 30.97 -47.22 2.50
CA ILE A 89 29.74 -46.62 3.01
C ILE A 89 28.61 -47.62 2.81
N ASP A 90 27.82 -47.84 3.86
CA ASP A 90 26.53 -48.52 3.78
C ASP A 90 25.48 -47.55 3.23
N LYS A 91 25.16 -47.68 1.94
CA LYS A 91 24.31 -46.73 1.22
C LYS A 91 22.84 -46.86 1.59
N ASP A 92 22.39 -48.07 1.94
CA ASP A 92 20.97 -48.33 2.21
C ASP A 92 20.55 -47.67 3.52
N ASN A 93 21.42 -47.75 4.53
CA ASN A 93 21.20 -47.11 5.83
C ASN A 93 21.25 -45.57 5.76
N LEU A 94 22.02 -45.02 4.81
CA LEU A 94 22.06 -43.58 4.53
C LEU A 94 20.75 -43.09 3.90
N ILE A 95 20.22 -43.85 2.93
CA ILE A 95 18.96 -43.52 2.25
C ILE A 95 17.79 -43.56 3.23
N ASP A 96 17.72 -44.56 4.10
CA ASP A 96 16.68 -44.67 5.12
C ASP A 96 16.74 -43.51 6.14
N ASN A 97 17.93 -43.11 6.59
CA ASN A 97 18.10 -41.95 7.47
C ASN A 97 17.65 -40.64 6.81
N VAL A 98 18.01 -40.43 5.54
CA VAL A 98 17.55 -39.26 4.76
C VAL A 98 16.03 -39.25 4.66
N TYR A 99 15.40 -40.40 4.35
CA TYR A 99 13.94 -40.49 4.26
C TYR A 99 13.25 -40.18 5.59
N GLN A 100 13.76 -40.71 6.71
CA GLN A 100 13.18 -40.45 8.03
C GLN A 100 13.23 -38.97 8.42
N ARG A 101 14.34 -38.28 8.13
CA ARG A 101 14.53 -36.85 8.47
C ARG A 101 13.91 -35.90 7.44
N SER A 102 13.59 -36.38 6.23
CA SER A 102 13.10 -35.55 5.11
C SER A 102 11.85 -34.73 5.45
N SER A 103 10.91 -35.30 6.21
CA SER A 103 9.67 -34.62 6.62
C SER A 103 9.94 -33.39 7.49
N LYS A 104 10.83 -33.52 8.48
CA LYS A 104 11.22 -32.42 9.38
C LYS A 104 11.98 -31.33 8.62
N ILE A 105 12.87 -31.71 7.71
CA ILE A 105 13.57 -30.77 6.82
C ILE A 105 12.59 -30.00 5.93
N GLU A 106 11.58 -30.68 5.37
CA GLU A 106 10.54 -30.05 4.57
C GLU A 106 9.76 -29.01 5.37
N GLU A 107 9.38 -29.31 6.61
CA GLU A 107 8.70 -28.38 7.50
C GLU A 107 9.54 -27.13 7.82
N GLU A 108 10.81 -27.31 8.16
CA GLU A 108 11.75 -26.22 8.44
C GLU A 108 11.96 -25.31 7.22
N LEU A 109 12.10 -25.93 6.04
CA LEU A 109 12.30 -25.22 4.77
C LEU A 109 11.03 -24.46 4.36
N LYS A 110 9.85 -25.04 4.62
CA LYS A 110 8.56 -24.38 4.40
C LYS A 110 8.39 -23.15 5.29
N ASP A 111 8.74 -23.23 6.57
CA ASP A 111 8.68 -22.06 7.47
C ASP A 111 9.59 -20.93 6.99
N LEU A 112 10.83 -21.24 6.58
CA LEU A 112 11.75 -20.28 5.99
C LEU A 112 11.19 -19.60 4.75
N LEU A 113 10.59 -20.37 3.84
CA LEU A 113 9.97 -19.85 2.63
C LEU A 113 8.78 -18.94 2.93
N ILE A 114 7.97 -19.27 3.94
CA ILE A 114 6.87 -18.40 4.39
C ILE A 114 7.43 -17.06 4.89
N LYS A 115 8.47 -17.08 5.73
CA LYS A 115 9.10 -15.85 6.25
C LYS A 115 9.72 -15.02 5.12
N ALA A 116 10.41 -15.64 4.17
CA ALA A 116 10.95 -14.96 2.99
C ALA A 116 9.84 -14.32 2.14
N ALA A 117 8.73 -15.03 1.93
CA ALA A 117 7.58 -14.53 1.20
C ALA A 117 6.94 -13.31 1.90
N LEU A 118 6.84 -13.33 3.24
CA LEU A 118 6.34 -12.20 4.03
C LEU A 118 7.22 -10.96 3.86
N VAL A 119 8.55 -11.09 3.95
CA VAL A 119 9.49 -9.98 3.73
C VAL A 119 9.33 -9.40 2.33
N ASN A 120 9.21 -10.25 1.31
CA ASN A 120 9.06 -9.81 -0.07
C ASN A 120 7.70 -9.12 -0.32
N ASN A 121 6.62 -9.66 0.23
CA ASN A 121 5.28 -9.07 0.14
C ASN A 121 5.23 -7.69 0.81
N LEU A 122 5.86 -7.54 1.98
CA LEU A 122 5.98 -6.26 2.65
C LEU A 122 6.78 -5.26 1.80
N ASN A 123 7.87 -5.70 1.17
CA ASN A 123 8.65 -4.85 0.29
C ASN A 123 7.81 -4.35 -0.91
N ARG A 124 7.01 -5.23 -1.53
CA ARG A 124 6.08 -4.84 -2.60
C ARG A 124 5.03 -3.83 -2.12
N LEU A 125 4.48 -4.05 -0.92
CA LEU A 125 3.50 -3.15 -0.32
C LEU A 125 4.09 -1.76 -0.06
N VAL A 126 5.31 -1.67 0.49
CA VAL A 126 6.01 -0.40 0.71
C VAL A 126 6.22 0.35 -0.61
N ILE A 127 6.69 -0.34 -1.65
CA ILE A 127 6.88 0.26 -2.98
C ILE A 127 5.54 0.78 -3.54
N ASN A 128 4.47 0.01 -3.39
CA ASN A 128 3.14 0.41 -3.84
C ASN A 128 2.59 1.63 -3.07
N LEU A 129 2.78 1.69 -1.75
CA LEU A 129 2.41 2.85 -0.94
C LEU A 129 3.17 4.10 -1.35
N GLU A 130 4.49 4.00 -1.58
CA GLU A 130 5.30 5.13 -2.05
C GLU A 130 4.87 5.60 -3.44
N ARG A 131 4.57 4.66 -4.35
CA ARG A 131 4.08 4.96 -5.70
C ARG A 131 2.75 5.69 -5.65
N TRP A 132 1.77 5.16 -4.93
CA TRP A 132 0.44 5.78 -4.81
C TRP A 132 0.51 7.11 -4.06
N SER A 133 1.31 7.22 -3.01
CA SER A 133 1.58 8.49 -2.33
C SER A 133 2.07 9.57 -3.29
N LYS A 134 3.06 9.25 -4.13
CA LYS A 134 3.57 10.19 -5.15
C LYS A 134 2.49 10.59 -6.15
N ILE A 135 1.75 9.63 -6.68
CA ILE A 135 0.67 9.88 -7.64
C ILE A 135 -0.38 10.81 -7.02
N LEU A 136 -0.93 10.47 -5.86
CA LEU A 136 -1.96 11.27 -5.18
C LEU A 136 -1.47 12.67 -4.83
N LYS A 137 -0.19 12.82 -4.44
CA LYS A 137 0.41 14.13 -4.16
C LYS A 137 0.51 14.99 -5.42
N ILE A 138 0.97 14.42 -6.53
CA ILE A 138 1.03 15.11 -7.83
C ILE A 138 -0.39 15.51 -8.28
N THR A 139 -1.34 14.58 -8.21
CA THR A 139 -2.75 14.83 -8.55
C THR A 139 -3.34 15.95 -7.69
N SER A 140 -3.07 15.95 -6.38
CA SER A 140 -3.52 17.01 -5.47
C SER A 140 -2.95 18.38 -5.84
N ILE A 141 -1.66 18.47 -6.16
CA ILE A 141 -1.02 19.72 -6.60
C ILE A 141 -1.62 20.19 -7.93
N LEU A 142 -1.78 19.30 -8.91
CA LEU A 142 -2.40 19.62 -10.19
C LEU A 142 -3.85 20.09 -10.02
N LEU A 143 -4.61 19.46 -9.12
CA LEU A 143 -5.97 19.88 -8.79
C LEU A 143 -5.97 21.28 -8.14
N GLY A 144 -5.00 21.57 -7.26
CA GLY A 144 -4.81 22.90 -6.67
C GLY A 144 -4.56 23.98 -7.72
N VAL A 145 -3.67 23.72 -8.69
CA VAL A 145 -3.43 24.63 -9.82
C VAL A 145 -4.70 24.79 -10.67
N PHE A 146 -5.41 23.69 -10.94
CA PHE A 146 -6.67 23.71 -11.67
C PHE A 146 -7.75 24.55 -10.96
N ILE A 147 -7.87 24.44 -9.62
CA ILE A 147 -8.77 25.26 -8.80
C ILE A 147 -8.47 26.75 -8.99
N LEU A 148 -7.19 27.16 -8.92
CA LEU A 148 -6.80 28.56 -9.11
C LEU A 148 -7.16 29.08 -10.50
N LEU A 149 -6.88 28.29 -11.54
CA LEU A 149 -7.25 28.62 -12.91
C LEU A 149 -8.77 28.72 -13.09
N LEU A 150 -9.51 27.82 -12.44
CA LEU A 150 -10.97 27.78 -12.50
C LEU A 150 -11.59 29.01 -11.81
N ILE A 151 -11.08 29.42 -10.64
CA ILE A 151 -11.50 30.65 -9.96
C ILE A 151 -11.24 31.87 -10.86
N PHE A 152 -10.04 31.96 -11.43
CA PHE A 152 -9.69 33.06 -12.34
C PHE A 152 -10.60 33.09 -13.57
N PHE A 153 -10.87 31.94 -14.17
CA PHE A 153 -11.73 31.85 -15.35
C PHE A 153 -13.19 32.21 -15.03
N ILE A 154 -13.74 31.75 -13.91
CA ILE A 154 -15.10 32.11 -13.49
C ILE A 154 -15.24 33.61 -13.26
N PHE A 155 -14.21 34.26 -12.71
CA PHE A 155 -14.21 35.70 -12.52
C PHE A 155 -14.20 36.46 -13.85
N MET A 156 -13.41 36.02 -14.82
CA MET A 156 -13.30 36.64 -16.16
C MET A 156 -14.51 36.33 -17.06
N PHE A 157 -15.10 35.14 -16.93
CA PHE A 157 -16.14 34.62 -17.82
C PHE A 157 -17.28 33.92 -17.03
N PRO A 158 -18.05 34.68 -16.23
CA PRO A 158 -19.04 34.10 -15.31
C PRO A 158 -20.16 33.32 -16.00
N SER A 159 -20.49 33.64 -17.26
CA SER A 159 -21.51 32.92 -18.04
C SER A 159 -21.18 31.44 -18.29
N TYR A 160 -19.91 31.05 -18.21
CA TYR A 160 -19.48 29.66 -18.45
C TYR A 160 -19.32 28.85 -17.16
N ALA A 161 -19.57 29.43 -15.98
CA ALA A 161 -19.34 28.79 -14.69
C ALA A 161 -20.07 27.44 -14.53
N LEU A 162 -21.30 27.34 -15.06
CA LEU A 162 -22.09 26.10 -15.04
C LEU A 162 -21.44 24.96 -15.85
N ILE A 163 -21.00 25.26 -17.08
CA ILE A 163 -20.37 24.27 -17.97
C ILE A 163 -19.05 23.78 -17.34
N LEU A 164 -18.26 24.71 -16.80
CA LEU A 164 -17.03 24.39 -16.07
C LEU A 164 -17.27 23.52 -14.84
N GLY A 165 -18.37 23.76 -14.12
CA GLY A 165 -18.79 22.92 -12.99
C GLY A 165 -19.02 21.47 -13.41
N TYR A 166 -19.72 21.22 -14.52
CA TYR A 166 -19.95 19.87 -15.05
C TYR A 166 -18.66 19.19 -15.53
N ILE A 167 -17.78 19.92 -16.22
CA ILE A 167 -16.47 19.40 -16.64
C ILE A 167 -15.64 18.99 -15.42
N THR A 168 -15.60 19.84 -14.40
CA THR A 168 -14.87 19.58 -13.16
C THR A 168 -15.41 18.34 -12.45
N LEU A 169 -16.73 18.21 -12.32
CA LEU A 169 -17.37 17.04 -11.74
C LEU A 169 -17.01 15.76 -12.53
N GLY A 170 -17.05 15.82 -13.87
CA GLY A 170 -16.66 14.71 -14.74
C GLY A 170 -15.21 14.26 -14.55
N ILE A 171 -14.28 15.21 -14.43
CA ILE A 171 -12.87 14.92 -14.13
C ILE A 171 -12.75 14.22 -12.76
N MET A 172 -13.43 14.73 -11.74
CA MET A 172 -13.40 14.14 -10.39
C MET A 172 -13.93 12.70 -10.37
N LEU A 173 -15.04 12.43 -11.08
CA LEU A 173 -15.59 11.09 -11.22
C LEU A 173 -14.63 10.15 -11.96
N GLY A 174 -13.93 10.64 -13.00
CA GLY A 174 -12.92 9.86 -13.72
C GLY A 174 -11.75 9.41 -12.83
N PHE A 175 -11.37 10.22 -11.84
CA PHE A 175 -10.32 9.87 -10.88
C PHE A 175 -10.78 8.97 -9.74
N PHE A 176 -12.09 8.70 -9.62
CA PHE A 176 -12.66 7.94 -8.51
C PHE A 176 -12.10 6.51 -8.40
N ALA A 177 -11.93 5.83 -9.54
CA ALA A 177 -11.37 4.47 -9.57
C ALA A 177 -9.93 4.41 -9.02
N ALA A 178 -9.09 5.39 -9.39
CA ALA A 178 -7.72 5.48 -8.91
C ALA A 178 -7.66 5.72 -7.39
N ILE A 179 -8.61 6.48 -6.83
CA ILE A 179 -8.71 6.68 -5.38
C ILE A 179 -9.09 5.40 -4.66
N ILE A 180 -10.07 4.64 -5.19
CA ILE A 180 -10.47 3.36 -4.59
C ILE A 180 -9.27 2.42 -4.53
N GLU A 181 -8.51 2.32 -5.62
CA GLU A 181 -7.33 1.47 -5.65
C GLU A 181 -6.26 1.92 -4.64
N ALA A 182 -6.02 3.23 -4.54
CA ALA A 182 -5.10 3.78 -3.57
C ALA A 182 -5.58 3.50 -2.12
N LEU A 183 -6.86 3.69 -1.81
CA LEU A 183 -7.44 3.39 -0.50
C LEU A 183 -7.36 1.90 -0.14
N LYS A 184 -7.50 1.00 -1.12
CA LYS A 184 -7.31 -0.44 -0.91
C LYS A 184 -5.87 -0.74 -0.46
N VAL A 185 -4.88 -0.19 -1.14
CA VAL A 185 -3.46 -0.33 -0.76
C VAL A 185 -3.19 0.24 0.64
N TYR A 186 -3.81 1.38 0.97
CA TYR A 186 -3.73 1.97 2.30
C TYR A 186 -4.35 1.09 3.39
N SER A 187 -5.50 0.48 3.12
CA SER A 187 -6.17 -0.42 4.05
C SER A 187 -5.40 -1.72 4.26
N ASP A 188 -4.87 -2.31 3.19
CA ASP A 188 -4.05 -3.51 3.31
C ASP A 188 -2.80 -3.26 4.16
N SER A 189 -2.21 -2.04 4.08
CA SER A 189 -1.09 -1.68 4.95
C SER A 189 -1.40 -1.64 6.44
N ASP A 190 -2.63 -1.29 6.83
CA ASP A 190 -3.05 -1.33 8.23
C ASP A 190 -3.13 -2.75 8.78
N LYS A 191 -3.53 -3.71 7.95
CA LYS A 191 -3.57 -5.12 8.37
C LYS A 191 -2.18 -5.61 8.75
N TYR A 192 -1.16 -5.28 7.95
CA TYR A 192 0.23 -5.66 8.23
C TYR A 192 0.79 -4.94 9.46
N LEU A 193 0.48 -3.66 9.66
CA LEU A 193 0.89 -2.95 10.89
C LEU A 193 0.24 -3.55 12.13
N LYS A 194 -1.07 -3.84 12.10
CA LYS A 194 -1.81 -4.45 13.22
C LYS A 194 -1.37 -5.86 13.53
N LEU A 195 -1.11 -6.68 12.51
CA LEU A 195 -0.53 -8.02 12.68
C LEU A 195 0.80 -7.92 13.43
N TYR A 196 1.60 -6.90 13.13
CA TYR A 196 2.89 -6.69 13.76
C TYR A 196 2.81 -6.08 15.17
N GLU A 197 1.85 -5.20 15.44
CA GLU A 197 1.64 -4.59 16.76
C GLU A 197 1.00 -5.56 17.77
N HIS A 198 0.10 -6.46 17.32
CA HIS A 198 -0.65 -7.35 18.20
C HIS A 198 -0.10 -8.77 18.30
N ASP A 199 0.69 -9.20 17.33
CA ASP A 199 1.35 -10.50 17.38
C ASP A 199 2.77 -10.32 16.81
N PRO A 200 3.74 -9.93 17.65
CA PRO A 200 5.11 -9.78 17.22
C PRO A 200 5.71 -11.18 17.04
N LEU A 201 5.16 -11.99 16.11
CA LEU A 201 5.58 -13.35 15.77
C LEU A 201 6.27 -14.04 16.94
N LYS A 202 5.49 -14.39 17.99
CA LYS A 202 5.91 -15.06 19.22
C LYS A 202 7.43 -15.29 19.28
N GLY A 203 8.11 -14.35 19.93
CA GLY A 203 9.44 -14.55 20.50
C GLY A 203 9.39 -15.48 21.71
N GLU A 204 8.84 -16.68 21.54
CA GLU A 204 8.97 -17.84 22.42
C GLU A 204 9.34 -19.07 21.58
#